data_AF-A0A519KL02-F1
#
_entry.id   AF-A0A519KL02-F1
#
_cell.length_a   1.000
_cell.length_b   1.000
_cell.length_c   1.000
_cell.angle_alpha   90.00
_cell.angle_beta   90.00
_cell.angle_gamma   90.00
#
_symmetry.space_group_name_H-M   'P 1'
#
loop_
_entity.id
_entity.type
_entity.pdbx_description
1 polymer ?
#
loop_
_entity_poly.entity_id
_entity_poly.type
_entity_poly.pdbx_seq_one_letter_code
_entity_poly.pdbx_strand_id
1 'polypeptide(L)'
;ARLKDIRALADQYNALIMVDDCHATGFLGPQGRGSYAWNGVEVDFVTGTFGKALGGAMGGFICAKSNVVALLKQRARPYLFSNALSPAVCGSSLEAIRIAAGEEGDKLREQLFANAARYRAAMTEAGFTLQPGEHPIIPVMLGDAKLAQDMAARLLELGVYVIGFSFPVVPRGQARIRTQMSAAHTFEQIDQVVAAFTTAGKELGVI
;
A
#
# COMPACT_ATOMS: atom_id res chain seq x y z
N ALA A 1 -11.05 -4.87 -0.40
CA ALA A 1 -11.74 -5.12 -1.70
C ALA A 1 -12.79 -6.20 -1.50
N ARG A 2 -13.87 -6.24 -2.29
CA ARG A 2 -14.93 -7.27 -2.21
C ARG A 2 -14.51 -8.57 -2.90
N LEU A 3 -13.36 -9.13 -2.53
CA LEU A 3 -12.77 -10.27 -3.25
C LEU A 3 -13.62 -11.55 -3.17
N LYS A 4 -14.32 -11.76 -2.05
CA LYS A 4 -15.24 -12.91 -1.90
C LYS A 4 -16.40 -12.84 -2.92
N ASP A 5 -17.00 -11.67 -3.07
CA ASP A 5 -18.08 -11.44 -4.04
C ASP A 5 -17.58 -11.62 -5.49
N ILE A 6 -16.38 -11.12 -5.78
CA ILE A 6 -15.75 -11.30 -7.10
C ILE A 6 -15.48 -12.78 -7.38
N ARG A 7 -15.02 -13.55 -6.38
CA ARG A 7 -14.81 -15.00 -6.51
C ARG A 7 -16.10 -15.75 -6.82
N ALA A 8 -17.17 -15.45 -6.09
CA ALA A 8 -18.48 -16.06 -6.34
C ALA A 8 -18.98 -15.82 -7.78
N LEU A 9 -18.84 -14.59 -8.28
CA LEU A 9 -19.18 -14.26 -9.67
C LEU A 9 -18.26 -14.98 -10.67
N ALA A 10 -16.95 -15.00 -10.40
CA ALA A 10 -16.00 -15.67 -11.29
C ALA A 10 -16.28 -17.18 -11.39
N ASP A 11 -16.69 -17.83 -10.31
CA ASP A 11 -17.13 -19.23 -10.32
C ASP A 11 -18.42 -19.41 -11.12
N GLN A 12 -19.40 -18.52 -10.94
CA GLN A 12 -20.67 -18.56 -11.67
C GLN A 12 -20.48 -18.40 -13.19
N TYR A 13 -19.59 -17.50 -13.61
CA TYR A 13 -19.41 -17.14 -15.02
C TYR A 13 -18.16 -17.78 -15.65
N ASN A 14 -17.51 -18.72 -14.96
CA ASN A 14 -16.28 -19.38 -15.41
C ASN A 14 -15.19 -18.37 -15.83
N ALA A 15 -14.98 -17.34 -15.01
CA ALA A 15 -13.98 -16.31 -15.22
C ALA A 15 -12.73 -16.55 -14.35
N LEU A 16 -11.60 -16.05 -14.83
CA LEU A 16 -10.34 -16.05 -14.09
C LEU A 16 -10.21 -14.75 -13.29
N ILE A 17 -9.56 -14.82 -12.12
CA ILE A 17 -9.30 -13.66 -11.27
C ILE A 17 -7.82 -13.33 -11.28
N MET A 18 -7.53 -12.08 -11.57
CA MET A 18 -6.22 -11.49 -11.40
C MET A 18 -6.28 -10.39 -10.34
N VAL A 19 -5.36 -10.46 -9.38
CA VAL A 19 -5.19 -9.43 -8.34
C VAL A 19 -3.86 -8.72 -8.54
N ASP A 20 -3.90 -7.40 -8.72
CA ASP A 20 -2.73 -6.56 -8.54
C ASP A 20 -2.54 -6.27 -7.05
N ASP A 21 -1.51 -6.87 -6.49
CA ASP A 21 -1.19 -6.88 -5.07
C ASP A 21 0.02 -5.99 -4.75
N CYS A 22 0.36 -5.04 -5.64
CA CYS A 22 1.48 -4.11 -5.47
C CYS A 22 1.49 -3.40 -4.12
N HIS A 23 0.30 -3.09 -3.56
CA HIS A 23 0.15 -2.40 -2.27
C HIS A 23 -0.32 -3.33 -1.16
N ALA A 24 0.01 -4.62 -1.20
CA ALA A 24 -0.44 -5.57 -0.19
C ALA A 24 0.58 -6.70 0.08
N THR A 25 1.25 -7.20 -0.96
CA THR A 25 2.28 -8.23 -0.80
C THR A 25 3.38 -7.75 0.16
N GLY A 26 3.76 -8.62 1.09
CA GLY A 26 4.78 -8.39 2.10
C GLY A 26 4.21 -8.01 3.47
N PHE A 27 2.97 -7.50 3.56
CA PHE A 27 2.44 -6.97 4.82
C PHE A 27 0.94 -7.19 5.07
N LEU A 28 0.12 -7.46 4.05
CA LEU A 28 -1.25 -7.91 4.26
C LEU A 28 -1.34 -9.42 4.27
N GLY A 29 -2.29 -9.95 5.03
CA GLY A 29 -2.55 -11.38 5.13
C GLY A 29 -1.53 -12.14 5.98
N PRO A 30 -1.83 -13.41 6.30
CA PRO A 30 -0.89 -14.26 7.02
C PRO A 30 0.43 -14.34 6.26
N GLN A 31 1.55 -14.21 6.97
CA GLN A 31 2.91 -14.26 6.40
C GLN A 31 3.15 -13.22 5.29
N GLY A 32 2.37 -12.13 5.25
CA GLY A 32 2.49 -11.09 4.22
C GLY A 32 2.09 -11.57 2.81
N ARG A 33 1.27 -12.62 2.71
CA ARG A 33 0.91 -13.24 1.41
C ARG A 33 0.09 -12.35 0.49
N GLY A 34 -0.52 -11.28 0.99
CA GLY A 34 -1.22 -10.30 0.18
C GLY A 34 -2.72 -10.19 0.46
N SER A 35 -3.39 -9.40 -0.37
CA SER A 35 -4.81 -9.08 -0.19
C SER A 35 -5.74 -10.27 -0.40
N TYR A 36 -5.41 -11.20 -1.30
CA TYR A 36 -6.21 -12.41 -1.53
C TYR A 36 -6.22 -13.31 -0.28
N ALA A 37 -5.05 -13.54 0.32
CA ALA A 37 -4.89 -14.31 1.55
C ALA A 37 -5.55 -13.61 2.75
N TRP A 38 -5.42 -12.29 2.86
CA TRP A 38 -6.15 -11.49 3.86
C TRP A 38 -7.67 -11.68 3.78
N ASN A 39 -8.20 -11.83 2.56
CA ASN A 39 -9.64 -12.04 2.35
C ASN A 39 -10.04 -13.53 2.40
N GLY A 40 -9.10 -14.46 2.55
CA GLY A 40 -9.37 -15.90 2.51
C GLY A 40 -9.90 -16.37 1.15
N VAL A 41 -9.40 -15.80 0.06
CA VAL A 41 -9.84 -16.09 -1.32
C VAL A 41 -8.67 -16.57 -2.15
N GLU A 42 -8.86 -17.66 -2.89
CA GLU A 42 -7.92 -18.13 -3.91
C GLU A 42 -8.14 -17.40 -5.25
N VAL A 43 -7.05 -17.10 -5.96
CA VAL A 43 -7.06 -16.35 -7.22
C VAL A 43 -6.17 -17.03 -8.26
N ASP A 44 -6.46 -16.79 -9.54
CA ASP A 44 -5.76 -17.45 -10.65
C ASP A 44 -4.40 -16.78 -10.96
N PHE A 45 -4.33 -15.47 -10.75
CA PHE A 45 -3.14 -14.65 -10.97
C PHE A 45 -2.94 -13.65 -9.83
N VAL A 46 -1.69 -13.48 -9.43
CA VAL A 46 -1.27 -12.38 -8.57
C VAL A 46 -0.14 -11.64 -9.26
N THR A 47 -0.26 -10.33 -9.42
CA THR A 47 0.87 -9.47 -9.77
C THR A 47 1.30 -8.64 -8.59
N GLY A 48 2.56 -8.26 -8.55
CA GLY A 48 3.07 -7.38 -7.51
C GLY A 48 4.40 -6.75 -7.88
N THR A 49 5.01 -6.09 -6.90
CA THR A 49 6.27 -5.38 -7.08
C THR A 49 7.26 -5.71 -5.98
N PHE A 50 8.54 -5.67 -6.31
CA PHE A 50 9.63 -5.70 -5.33
C PHE A 50 9.99 -4.31 -4.80
N GLY A 51 9.44 -3.24 -5.40
CA GLY A 51 9.81 -1.85 -5.13
C GLY A 51 9.03 -1.15 -4.04
N LYS A 52 8.28 -1.89 -3.22
CA LYS A 52 7.48 -1.34 -2.13
C LYS A 52 7.83 -2.05 -0.81
N ALA A 53 6.89 -2.76 -0.21
CA ALA A 53 7.09 -3.42 1.09
C ALA A 53 8.24 -4.45 1.07
N LEU A 54 8.52 -5.08 -0.07
CA LEU A 54 9.61 -6.03 -0.23
C LEU A 54 10.99 -5.37 -0.46
N GLY A 55 11.27 -4.30 0.28
CA GLY A 55 12.62 -3.73 0.38
C GLY A 55 13.05 -2.82 -0.76
N GLY A 56 12.11 -2.25 -1.53
CA GLY A 56 12.40 -1.16 -2.47
C GLY A 56 13.26 -1.53 -3.68
N ALA A 57 13.47 -2.83 -3.95
CA ALA A 57 14.20 -3.29 -5.13
C ALA A 57 13.41 -2.99 -6.43
N MET A 58 14.07 -2.93 -7.59
CA MET A 58 13.33 -2.75 -8.84
C MET A 58 12.71 -4.07 -9.33
N GLY A 59 11.54 -3.98 -9.95
CA GLY A 59 10.92 -5.11 -10.65
C GLY A 59 9.48 -5.41 -10.23
N GLY A 60 8.89 -6.31 -11.00
CA GLY A 60 7.55 -6.84 -10.78
C GLY A 60 7.52 -8.33 -11.05
N PHE A 61 6.47 -8.97 -10.58
CA PHE A 61 6.26 -10.40 -10.75
C PHE A 61 4.81 -10.71 -11.11
N ILE A 62 4.62 -11.90 -11.67
CA ILE A 62 3.33 -12.55 -11.81
C ILE A 62 3.42 -13.98 -11.30
N CYS A 63 2.50 -14.36 -10.43
CA CYS A 63 2.30 -15.71 -9.93
C CYS A 63 1.05 -16.28 -10.59
N ALA A 64 1.14 -17.48 -11.15
CA ALA A 64 0.05 -18.21 -11.77
C ALA A 64 0.38 -19.71 -11.81
N LYS A 65 -0.54 -20.54 -12.33
CA LYS A 65 -0.27 -21.96 -12.59
C LYS A 65 0.93 -22.12 -13.54
N SER A 66 1.70 -23.20 -13.36
CA SER A 66 2.98 -23.43 -14.07
C SER A 66 2.87 -23.40 -15.59
N ASN A 67 1.79 -23.98 -16.15
CA ASN A 67 1.52 -23.96 -17.59
C ASN A 67 1.27 -22.54 -18.12
N VAL A 68 0.64 -21.67 -17.32
CA VAL A 68 0.41 -20.28 -17.67
C VAL A 68 1.70 -19.48 -17.59
N VAL A 69 2.51 -19.67 -16.55
CA VAL A 69 3.85 -19.05 -16.45
C VAL A 69 4.73 -19.45 -17.63
N ALA A 70 4.72 -20.74 -18.03
CA ALA A 70 5.46 -21.21 -19.19
C ALA A 70 5.00 -20.53 -20.49
N LEU A 71 3.68 -20.37 -20.68
CA LEU A 71 3.12 -19.65 -21.82
C LEU A 71 3.55 -18.17 -21.83
N LEU A 72 3.46 -17.49 -20.67
CA LEU A 72 3.84 -16.08 -20.55
C LEU A 72 5.31 -15.86 -20.89
N LYS A 73 6.21 -16.74 -20.43
CA LYS A 73 7.64 -16.68 -20.78
C LYS A 73 7.88 -16.77 -22.29
N GLN A 74 7.02 -17.47 -23.03
CA GLN A 74 7.14 -17.67 -24.48
C GLN A 74 6.38 -16.64 -25.33
N ARG A 75 5.43 -15.89 -24.76
CA ARG A 75 4.53 -15.00 -25.51
C ARG A 75 4.58 -13.54 -25.08
N ALA A 76 4.95 -13.25 -23.83
CA ALA A 76 4.99 -11.89 -23.33
C ALA A 76 6.21 -11.14 -23.90
N ARG A 77 5.95 -10.28 -24.89
CA ARG A 77 6.99 -9.42 -25.50
C ARG A 77 7.82 -8.64 -24.47
N PRO A 78 7.24 -8.04 -23.40
CA PRO A 78 8.03 -7.34 -22.40
C PRO A 78 8.99 -8.25 -21.62
N TYR A 79 8.69 -9.55 -21.50
CA TYR A 79 9.59 -10.52 -20.89
C TYR A 79 10.68 -10.98 -21.87
N LEU A 80 10.33 -11.20 -23.13
CA LEU A 80 11.24 -11.71 -24.17
C LEU A 80 12.25 -10.67 -24.65
N PHE A 81 11.85 -9.39 -24.73
CA PHE A 81 12.63 -8.31 -25.32
C PHE A 81 13.13 -7.30 -24.28
N SER A 82 13.41 -7.77 -23.06
CA SER A 82 13.98 -6.97 -21.98
C SER A 82 15.13 -7.72 -21.31
N ASN A 83 16.10 -6.97 -20.78
CA ASN A 83 17.15 -7.55 -19.96
C ASN A 83 16.56 -8.08 -18.64
N ALA A 84 17.13 -9.18 -18.16
CA ALA A 84 16.79 -9.72 -16.84
C ALA A 84 17.17 -8.73 -15.72
N LEU A 85 16.51 -8.86 -14.57
CA LEU A 85 16.90 -8.14 -13.35
C LEU A 85 18.32 -8.52 -12.95
N SER A 86 19.06 -7.58 -12.36
CA SER A 86 20.42 -7.83 -11.90
C SER A 86 20.41 -8.87 -10.76
N PRO A 87 21.46 -9.71 -10.63
CA PRO A 87 21.54 -10.69 -9.55
C PRO A 87 21.41 -10.08 -8.15
N ALA A 88 21.92 -8.86 -7.94
CA ALA A 88 21.79 -8.15 -6.67
C ALA A 88 20.33 -7.82 -6.31
N VAL A 89 19.54 -7.38 -7.30
CA VAL A 89 18.10 -7.12 -7.14
C VAL A 89 17.34 -8.41 -6.83
N CYS A 90 17.68 -9.51 -7.51
CA CYS A 90 17.09 -10.82 -7.22
C CYS A 90 17.43 -11.29 -5.78
N GLY A 91 18.69 -11.16 -5.36
CA GLY A 91 19.14 -11.55 -4.03
C GLY A 91 18.46 -10.76 -2.91
N SER A 92 18.38 -9.43 -3.03
CA SER A 92 17.69 -8.60 -2.04
C SER A 92 16.18 -8.88 -1.99
N SER A 93 15.55 -9.13 -3.14
CA SER A 93 14.12 -9.48 -3.20
C SER A 93 13.84 -10.83 -2.54
N LEU A 94 14.71 -11.84 -2.73
CA LEU A 94 14.59 -13.13 -2.06
C LEU A 94 14.66 -12.99 -0.54
N GLU A 95 15.61 -12.20 -0.04
CA GLU A 95 15.76 -11.97 1.40
C GLU A 95 14.59 -11.18 1.97
N ALA A 96 14.11 -10.14 1.28
CA ALA A 96 12.92 -9.41 1.70
C ALA A 96 11.68 -10.29 1.78
N ILE A 97 11.49 -11.21 0.82
CA ILE A 97 10.40 -12.21 0.88
C ILE A 97 10.59 -13.14 2.07
N ARG A 98 11.82 -13.63 2.32
CA ARG A 98 12.12 -14.51 3.45
C ARG A 98 11.79 -13.84 4.79
N ILE A 99 12.21 -12.59 4.97
CA ILE A 99 11.92 -11.78 6.17
C ILE A 99 10.40 -11.58 6.29
N ALA A 100 9.74 -11.11 5.23
CA ALA A 100 8.30 -10.85 5.24
C ALA A 100 7.48 -12.09 5.59
N ALA A 101 7.88 -13.28 5.11
CA ALA A 101 7.17 -14.53 5.37
C ALA A 101 7.47 -15.15 6.76
N GLY A 102 8.53 -14.71 7.44
CA GLY A 102 8.94 -15.26 8.73
C GLY A 102 8.43 -14.49 9.96
N GLU A 103 8.86 -14.93 11.13
CA GLU A 103 8.49 -14.34 12.43
C GLU A 103 8.87 -12.87 12.56
N GLU A 104 9.99 -12.46 11.94
CA GLU A 104 10.39 -11.05 11.88
C GLU A 104 9.34 -10.21 11.14
N GLY A 105 8.88 -10.70 9.98
CA GLY A 105 7.80 -10.10 9.23
C GLY A 105 6.47 -10.06 10.00
N ASP A 106 6.17 -11.07 10.83
CA ASP A 106 4.98 -11.07 11.68
C ASP A 106 5.05 -9.93 12.71
N LYS A 107 6.18 -9.77 13.42
CA LYS A 107 6.39 -8.66 14.37
C LYS A 107 6.31 -7.29 13.68
N LEU A 108 6.90 -7.16 12.48
CA LEU A 108 6.81 -5.92 11.70
C LEU A 108 5.37 -5.60 11.30
N ARG A 109 4.57 -6.60 10.92
CA ARG A 109 3.13 -6.41 10.63
C ARG A 109 2.36 -5.99 11.86
N GLU A 110 2.58 -6.63 13.01
CA GLU A 110 1.93 -6.24 14.27
C GLU A 110 2.19 -4.76 14.60
N GLN A 111 3.45 -4.32 14.55
CA GLN A 111 3.80 -2.91 14.77
C GLN A 111 3.19 -1.98 13.71
N LEU A 112 3.19 -2.38 12.44
CA LEU A 112 2.58 -1.61 11.34
C LEU A 112 1.09 -1.35 11.59
N PHE A 113 0.35 -2.38 11.99
CA PHE A 113 -1.09 -2.26 12.26
C PHE A 113 -1.36 -1.50 13.56
N ALA A 114 -0.52 -1.65 14.59
CA ALA A 114 -0.61 -0.83 15.79
C ALA A 114 -0.38 0.65 15.50
N ASN A 115 0.64 0.98 14.69
CA ASN A 115 0.90 2.34 14.21
C ASN A 115 -0.29 2.90 13.41
N ALA A 116 -0.84 2.10 12.50
CA ALA A 116 -2.01 2.49 11.70
C ALA A 116 -3.26 2.75 12.56
N ALA A 117 -3.52 1.90 13.55
CA ALA A 117 -4.64 2.07 14.48
C ALA A 117 -4.48 3.35 15.31
N ARG A 118 -3.29 3.58 15.87
CA ARG A 118 -2.98 4.80 16.65
C ARG A 118 -3.17 6.06 15.82
N TYR A 119 -2.56 6.11 14.62
CA TYR A 119 -2.69 7.26 13.72
C TYR A 119 -4.15 7.51 13.33
N ARG A 120 -4.92 6.47 12.97
CA ARG A 120 -6.34 6.60 12.62
C ARG A 120 -7.15 7.18 13.78
N ALA A 121 -6.99 6.65 14.99
CA ALA A 121 -7.72 7.11 16.16
C ALA A 121 -7.42 8.59 16.44
N ALA A 122 -6.14 8.95 16.54
CA ALA A 122 -5.73 10.30 16.91
C ALA A 122 -6.07 11.35 15.82
N MET A 123 -5.92 11.01 14.54
CA MET A 123 -6.34 11.91 13.45
C MET A 123 -7.86 12.11 13.39
N THR A 124 -8.63 11.05 13.66
CA THR A 124 -10.10 11.14 13.72
C THR A 124 -10.54 11.98 14.91
N GLU A 125 -9.93 11.79 16.08
CA GLU A 125 -10.18 12.60 17.29
C GLU A 125 -9.84 14.08 17.07
N ALA A 126 -8.77 14.37 16.31
CA ALA A 126 -8.41 15.73 15.91
C ALA A 126 -9.40 16.37 14.92
N GLY A 127 -10.37 15.62 14.38
CA GLY A 127 -11.42 16.12 13.48
C GLY A 127 -11.17 15.88 11.99
N PHE A 128 -10.08 15.20 11.61
CA PHE A 128 -9.81 14.93 10.20
C PHE A 128 -10.73 13.86 9.61
N THR A 129 -11.15 14.08 8.37
CA THR A 129 -11.83 13.05 7.59
C THR A 129 -10.81 12.11 6.96
N LEU A 130 -10.84 10.83 7.35
CA LEU A 130 -9.99 9.79 6.78
C LEU A 130 -10.77 8.89 5.82
N GLN A 131 -10.10 8.33 4.82
CA GLN A 131 -10.72 7.23 4.06
C GLN A 131 -10.94 6.01 4.99
N PRO A 132 -12.17 5.48 5.09
CA PRO A 132 -12.47 4.33 5.94
C PRO A 132 -11.69 3.07 5.53
N GLY A 133 -11.44 2.19 6.50
CA GLY A 133 -10.84 0.87 6.30
C GLY A 133 -9.64 0.61 7.21
N GLU A 134 -9.02 -0.54 7.00
CA GLU A 134 -7.96 -1.08 7.87
C GLU A 134 -6.57 -1.04 7.22
N HIS A 135 -6.48 -0.57 5.98
CA HIS A 135 -5.22 -0.53 5.25
C HIS A 135 -4.23 0.44 5.92
N PRO A 136 -2.93 0.10 6.02
CA PRO A 136 -1.87 1.01 6.50
C PRO A 136 -1.58 2.24 5.60
N ILE A 137 -2.33 2.41 4.52
CA ILE A 137 -2.33 3.64 3.70
C ILE A 137 -3.57 4.38 4.17
N ILE A 138 -3.39 5.59 4.70
CA ILE A 138 -4.43 6.29 5.45
C ILE A 138 -4.62 7.68 4.84
N PRO A 139 -5.38 7.80 3.75
CA PRO A 139 -5.62 9.10 3.13
C PRO A 139 -6.38 10.05 4.04
N VAL A 140 -5.84 11.25 4.23
CA VAL A 140 -6.50 12.40 4.87
C VAL A 140 -7.21 13.19 3.78
N MET A 141 -8.54 13.18 3.80
CA MET A 141 -9.37 13.72 2.71
C MET A 141 -9.49 15.24 2.84
N LEU A 142 -9.16 15.97 1.77
CA LEU A 142 -9.21 17.44 1.72
C LEU A 142 -10.15 17.97 0.63
N GLY A 143 -10.40 17.18 -0.42
CA GLY A 143 -11.32 17.50 -1.51
C GLY A 143 -10.75 18.48 -2.54
N ASP A 144 -10.08 19.54 -2.08
CA ASP A 144 -9.48 20.58 -2.93
C ASP A 144 -7.98 20.40 -3.19
N ALA A 145 -7.56 20.67 -4.42
CA ALA A 145 -6.18 20.45 -4.86
C ALA A 145 -5.21 21.48 -4.29
N LYS A 146 -5.62 22.76 -4.20
CA LYS A 146 -4.77 23.82 -3.63
C LYS A 146 -4.61 23.59 -2.14
N LEU A 147 -5.70 23.30 -1.43
CA LEU A 147 -5.66 22.96 -0.01
C LEU A 147 -4.73 21.78 0.28
N ALA A 148 -4.72 20.74 -0.57
CA ALA A 148 -3.80 19.62 -0.41
C ALA A 148 -2.32 19.99 -0.61
N GLN A 149 -2.00 20.94 -1.50
CA GLN A 149 -0.63 21.43 -1.65
C GLN A 149 -0.23 22.34 -0.50
N ASP A 150 -1.12 23.25 -0.09
CA ASP A 150 -0.89 24.18 1.04
C ASP A 150 -0.67 23.39 2.34
N MET A 151 -1.49 22.36 2.59
CA MET A 151 -1.31 21.44 3.73
C MET A 151 0.03 20.70 3.67
N ALA A 152 0.43 20.18 2.49
CA ALA A 152 1.69 19.47 2.35
C ALA A 152 2.91 20.38 2.56
N ALA A 153 2.86 21.60 2.02
CA ALA A 153 3.90 22.61 2.22
C ALA A 153 4.01 22.99 3.70
N ARG A 154 2.87 23.23 4.37
CA ARG A 154 2.86 23.59 5.78
C ARG A 154 3.36 22.46 6.68
N LEU A 155 2.97 21.22 6.39
CA LEU A 155 3.48 20.06 7.11
C LEU A 155 5.00 19.90 6.96
N LEU A 156 5.55 20.19 5.77
CA LEU A 156 6.99 20.17 5.56
C LEU A 156 7.71 21.20 6.43
N GLU A 157 7.18 22.41 6.57
CA GLU A 157 7.71 23.43 7.50
C GLU A 157 7.67 22.98 8.96
N LEU A 158 6.65 22.18 9.32
CA LEU A 158 6.51 21.56 10.64
C LEU A 158 7.35 20.27 10.79
N GLY A 159 8.21 19.94 9.82
CA GLY A 159 9.12 18.80 9.86
C GLY A 159 8.53 17.47 9.38
N VAL A 160 7.33 17.48 8.79
CA VAL A 160 6.62 16.28 8.31
C VAL A 160 6.54 16.29 6.79
N TYR A 161 7.35 15.44 6.15
CA TYR A 161 7.31 15.30 4.70
C TYR A 161 6.14 14.40 4.25
N VAL A 162 5.19 15.00 3.55
CA VAL A 162 4.06 14.31 2.90
C VAL A 162 3.83 14.86 1.50
N ILE A 163 3.09 14.12 0.69
CA ILE A 163 2.70 14.55 -0.66
C ILE A 163 1.18 14.65 -0.75
N GLY A 164 0.70 15.79 -1.23
CA GLY A 164 -0.68 16.00 -1.63
C GLY A 164 -0.97 15.36 -2.99
N PHE A 165 -2.03 14.57 -3.06
CA PHE A 165 -2.48 13.90 -4.28
C PHE A 165 -3.73 14.62 -4.80
N SER A 166 -3.71 15.02 -6.06
CA SER A 166 -4.83 15.64 -6.77
C SER A 166 -4.94 15.07 -8.20
N PHE A 167 -5.89 15.57 -8.99
CA PHE A 167 -6.02 15.17 -10.39
C PHE A 167 -4.71 15.40 -11.18
N PRO A 168 -4.25 14.47 -12.04
CA PRO A 168 -4.94 13.27 -12.54
C PRO A 168 -4.73 11.99 -11.71
N VAL A 169 -3.98 12.04 -10.62
CA VAL A 169 -3.66 10.86 -9.79
C VAL A 169 -4.90 10.36 -9.04
N VAL A 170 -5.76 11.28 -8.63
CA VAL A 170 -7.06 10.99 -7.99
C VAL A 170 -8.18 11.78 -8.67
N PRO A 171 -9.45 11.34 -8.61
CA PRO A 171 -10.57 12.09 -9.17
C PRO A 171 -10.65 13.53 -8.64
N ARG A 172 -11.20 14.44 -9.45
CA ARG A 172 -11.49 15.82 -9.02
C ARG A 172 -12.42 15.80 -7.81
N GLY A 173 -12.22 16.74 -6.88
CA GLY A 173 -12.98 16.79 -5.62
C GLY A 173 -12.57 15.73 -4.58
N GLN A 174 -11.54 14.93 -4.86
CA GLN A 174 -11.01 13.91 -3.94
C GLN A 174 -9.52 14.08 -3.65
N ALA A 175 -9.05 15.33 -3.65
CA ALA A 175 -7.69 15.63 -3.25
C ALA A 175 -7.46 15.22 -1.79
N ARG A 176 -6.26 14.75 -1.48
CA ARG A 176 -5.94 14.15 -0.18
C ARG A 176 -4.45 14.17 0.11
N ILE A 177 -4.07 14.13 1.38
CA ILE A 177 -2.71 13.75 1.77
C ILE A 177 -2.67 12.23 1.90
N ARG A 178 -1.78 11.56 1.17
CA ARG A 178 -1.63 10.10 1.23
C ARG A 178 -0.55 9.74 2.24
N THR A 179 -0.94 9.45 3.48
CA THR A 179 0.01 8.90 4.46
C THR A 179 0.11 7.38 4.35
N GLN A 180 1.29 6.85 4.63
CA GLN A 180 1.61 5.42 4.55
C GLN A 180 2.35 5.07 5.83
N MET A 181 1.73 4.28 6.69
CA MET A 181 2.35 3.87 7.94
C MET A 181 3.44 2.85 7.67
N SER A 182 4.44 2.84 8.55
CA SER A 182 5.56 1.93 8.52
C SER A 182 5.72 1.32 9.91
N ALA A 183 6.14 0.07 9.98
CA ALA A 183 6.56 -0.57 11.22
C ALA A 183 7.76 0.14 11.88
N ALA A 184 8.56 0.86 11.07
CA ALA A 184 9.73 1.58 11.55
C ALA A 184 9.41 2.87 12.33
N HIS A 185 8.18 3.37 12.25
CA HIS A 185 7.78 4.55 13.02
C HIS A 185 7.52 4.17 14.49
N THR A 186 8.01 4.98 15.42
CA THR A 186 7.64 4.85 16.83
C THR A 186 6.31 5.55 17.11
N PHE A 187 5.64 5.24 18.21
CA PHE A 187 4.40 5.91 18.58
C PHE A 187 4.60 7.40 18.83
N GLU A 188 5.76 7.81 19.37
CA GLU A 188 6.11 9.21 19.58
C GLU A 188 6.23 9.95 18.25
N GLN A 189 6.81 9.33 17.22
CA GLN A 189 6.85 9.90 15.87
C GLN A 189 5.44 10.03 15.27
N ILE A 190 4.57 9.05 15.50
CA ILE A 190 3.16 9.11 15.07
C ILE A 190 2.46 10.29 15.75
N ASP A 191 2.65 10.48 17.06
CA ASP A 191 2.03 11.57 17.81
C ASP A 191 2.55 12.94 17.36
N GLN A 192 3.86 13.06 17.10
CA GLN A 192 4.45 14.27 16.53
C GLN A 192 3.83 14.62 15.17
N VAL A 193 3.64 13.62 14.31
CA VAL A 193 2.97 13.82 13.01
C VAL A 193 1.53 14.27 13.22
N VAL A 194 0.76 13.64 14.11
CA VAL A 194 -0.63 14.06 14.41
C VAL A 194 -0.69 15.50 14.93
N ALA A 195 0.25 15.90 15.79
CA ALA A 195 0.33 17.28 16.29
C ALA A 195 0.62 18.30 15.17
N ALA A 196 1.52 17.95 14.25
CA ALA A 196 1.81 18.77 13.06
C ALA A 196 0.59 18.89 12.13
N PHE A 197 -0.10 17.77 11.86
CA PHE A 197 -1.36 17.77 11.13
C PHE A 197 -2.40 18.66 11.81
N THR A 198 -2.59 18.52 13.12
CA THR A 198 -3.57 19.30 13.88
C THR A 198 -3.27 20.80 13.81
N THR A 199 -2.00 21.19 13.92
CA THR A 199 -1.57 22.59 13.76
C THR A 199 -1.90 23.12 12.37
N ALA A 200 -1.42 22.45 11.31
CA ALA A 200 -1.65 22.87 9.94
C ALA A 200 -3.14 22.86 9.56
N GLY A 201 -3.90 21.87 10.04
CA GLY A 201 -5.32 21.75 9.79
C GLY A 201 -6.13 22.91 10.35
N LYS A 202 -5.81 23.37 11.57
CA LYS A 202 -6.44 24.55 12.18
C LYS A 202 -6.05 25.85 11.47
N GLU A 203 -4.77 26.02 11.14
CA GLU A 203 -4.28 27.20 10.40
C GLU A 203 -4.95 27.35 9.02
N LEU A 204 -5.22 26.22 8.35
CA LEU A 204 -5.82 26.18 7.01
C LEU A 204 -7.35 26.02 7.02
N GLY A 205 -7.98 25.95 8.20
CA GLY A 205 -9.44 25.82 8.34
C GLY A 205 -10.01 24.48 7.85
N VAL A 206 -9.21 23.40 7.92
CA VAL A 206 -9.63 22.03 7.59
C VAL A 206 -10.41 21.39 8.75
N ILE A 207 -10.00 21.69 9.98
CA ILE A 207 -10.57 21.22 11.25
C ILE A 207 -10.74 22.38 12.22
#